data_AF-A0A9N9NBJ1-F1
#
_entry.id   AF-A0A9N9NBJ1-F1
#
_cell.length_a   1.000
_cell.length_b   1.000
_cell.length_c   1.000
_cell.angle_alpha   90.00
_cell.angle_beta   90.00
_cell.angle_gamma   90.00
#
_symmetry.space_group_name_H-M   'P 1'
#
loop_
_entity.id
_entity.type
_entity.pdbx_description
1 polymer ?
#
loop_
_entity_poly.entity_id
_entity_poly.type
_entity_poly.pdbx_seq_one_letter_code
_entity_poly.pdbx_strand_id
1 'polypeptide(L)'
;TGAFINDVKISKKGWVIPGQRSQFFDITPENYTLQLQAMTAEKLEFNLPAVFTIGPKDDAKSLEKYGKLLSAKDKNSDHVKDLVRGIIEGETRVIAAAMTMEEIFQERRGFKDKVIKNVQAELEQQDTQGSEYFAYMRKKTHEGAINQAKVDVAEAKYKADTVLIENERKISIAQAEMTLSTKKSEYDQQVKIAAIESEQAAKMRQAELQKEVEERRLLSETERLRVQHVAKATAEFEAAKAIANAKLYTAQKEAEAELYKKQKDAEGVLALYNAQAEGIKNLMQAFGGDRQAALQYVMIERGVYQQLAKENAQAIQGLNPKITVWNTGDPNGNVNNANPIANIFQSLPPLFDK
;
A
#
# COMPACT_ATOMS: atom_id res chain seq x y z
N THR A 1 25.61 -98.05 59.42
CA THR A 1 26.68 -98.44 58.47
C THR A 1 27.66 -99.36 59.19
N GLY A 2 28.40 -100.25 58.51
CA GLY A 2 29.43 -101.07 59.14
C GLY A 2 29.60 -102.47 58.54
N ALA A 3 30.36 -103.33 59.22
CA ALA A 3 30.64 -104.69 58.75
C ALA A 3 29.36 -105.45 58.35
N PHE A 4 29.38 -106.05 57.16
CA PHE A 4 28.26 -106.75 56.48
C PHE A 4 27.09 -105.86 56.00
N ILE A 5 27.25 -104.53 55.92
CA ILE A 5 26.27 -103.59 55.33
C ILE A 5 26.95 -102.75 54.26
N ASN A 6 26.56 -102.91 53.00
CA ASN A 6 27.21 -102.23 51.86
C ASN A 6 26.91 -100.73 51.77
N ASP A 7 25.76 -100.27 52.26
CA ASP A 7 25.34 -98.88 52.13
C ASP A 7 24.70 -98.37 53.44
N VAL A 8 23.38 -98.49 53.63
CA VAL A 8 22.69 -98.11 54.88
C VAL A 8 21.56 -99.09 55.13
N LYS A 9 21.40 -99.55 56.39
CA LYS A 9 20.25 -100.36 56.81
C LYS A 9 19.44 -99.57 57.83
N ILE A 10 18.18 -99.29 57.51
CA ILE A 10 17.23 -98.62 58.38
C ILE A 10 16.28 -99.66 58.98
N SER A 11 16.15 -99.65 60.30
CA SER A 11 15.23 -100.54 61.03
C SER A 11 14.71 -99.86 62.28
N LYS A 12 13.42 -100.00 62.59
CA LYS A 12 12.82 -99.44 63.83
C LYS A 12 13.44 -100.02 65.10
N LYS A 13 13.83 -101.30 65.06
CA LYS A 13 14.60 -101.99 66.10
C LYS A 13 15.58 -102.92 65.42
N GLY A 14 16.83 -102.93 65.87
CA GLY A 14 17.88 -103.76 65.29
C GLY A 14 19.02 -103.95 66.28
N TRP A 15 19.68 -105.10 66.20
CA TRP A 15 20.87 -105.36 66.99
C TRP A 15 22.07 -104.70 66.31
N VAL A 16 22.85 -103.92 67.07
CA VAL A 16 24.09 -103.31 66.60
C VAL A 16 25.23 -104.25 66.97
N ILE A 17 25.90 -104.79 65.95
CA ILE A 17 27.03 -105.71 66.12
C ILE A 17 28.31 -104.87 66.34
N PRO A 18 29.28 -105.30 67.17
CA PRO A 18 30.59 -104.64 67.27
C PRO A 18 31.23 -104.43 65.87
N GLY A 19 31.58 -103.18 65.57
CA GLY A 19 32.05 -102.74 64.23
C GLY A 19 31.00 -102.02 63.39
N GLN A 20 29.76 -101.87 63.87
CA GLN A 20 28.72 -101.07 63.24
C GLN A 20 28.56 -99.70 63.92
N ARG A 21 28.29 -98.67 63.11
CA ARG A 21 27.88 -97.33 63.55
C ARG A 21 26.38 -97.17 63.32
N SER A 22 25.66 -96.84 64.38
CA SER A 22 24.24 -96.50 64.35
C SER A 22 24.06 -95.03 64.72
N GLN A 23 23.23 -94.32 63.97
CA GLN A 23 22.76 -92.98 64.31
C GLN A 23 21.24 -93.04 64.35
N PHE A 24 20.66 -92.50 65.41
CA PHE A 24 19.22 -92.29 65.49
C PHE A 24 18.91 -90.96 64.81
N PHE A 25 17.92 -90.94 63.93
CA PHE A 25 17.40 -89.73 63.33
C PHE A 25 15.87 -89.78 63.40
N ASP A 26 15.26 -88.64 63.67
CA ASP A 26 13.82 -88.52 63.71
C ASP A 26 13.27 -88.32 62.30
N ILE A 27 12.19 -89.04 61.98
CA ILE A 27 11.49 -89.00 60.69
C ILE A 27 10.31 -88.01 60.72
N THR A 28 10.20 -87.23 61.80
CA THR A 28 9.12 -86.26 61.97
C THR A 28 9.17 -85.21 60.84
N PRO A 29 8.05 -84.96 60.14
CA PRO A 29 8.01 -83.92 59.11
C PRO A 29 8.40 -82.56 59.67
N GLU A 30 9.23 -81.82 58.94
CA GLU A 30 9.62 -80.46 59.30
C GLU A 30 8.78 -79.43 58.55
N ASN A 31 8.49 -78.31 59.23
CA ASN A 31 7.75 -77.19 58.64
C ASN A 31 8.70 -76.10 58.18
N TYR A 32 8.55 -75.69 56.92
CA TYR A 32 9.29 -74.63 56.27
C TYR A 32 8.35 -73.45 56.04
N THR A 33 8.62 -72.34 56.71
CA THR A 33 7.85 -71.10 56.55
C THR A 33 8.53 -70.24 55.48
N LEU A 34 7.76 -69.84 54.47
CA LEU A 34 8.25 -69.01 53.37
C LEU A 34 7.33 -67.81 53.19
N GLN A 35 7.95 -66.66 52.93
CA GLN A 35 7.27 -65.45 52.47
C GLN A 35 7.78 -65.15 51.07
N LEU A 36 7.05 -65.65 50.07
CA LEU A 36 7.46 -65.53 48.68
C LEU A 36 6.85 -64.27 48.08
N GLN A 37 7.71 -63.34 47.68
CA GLN A 37 7.34 -62.29 46.73
C GLN A 37 7.44 -62.85 45.31
N ALA A 38 6.30 -62.85 44.62
CA ALA A 38 6.17 -63.36 43.26
C ALA A 38 5.35 -62.39 42.39
N MET A 39 5.47 -62.57 41.08
CA MET A 39 4.70 -61.85 40.07
C MET A 39 3.82 -62.85 39.33
N THR A 40 2.59 -62.46 39.01
CA THR A 40 1.69 -63.25 38.14
C THR A 40 2.05 -63.08 36.66
N ALA A 41 1.41 -63.86 35.78
CA ALA A 41 1.54 -63.70 34.33
C ALA A 41 1.17 -62.28 33.85
N GLU A 42 0.28 -61.61 34.57
CA GLU A 42 -0.19 -60.24 34.31
C GLU A 42 0.71 -59.17 34.93
N LYS A 43 1.87 -59.59 35.48
CA LYS A 43 2.84 -58.72 36.17
C LYS A 43 2.29 -58.03 37.42
N LEU A 44 1.30 -58.63 38.07
CA LEU A 44 0.85 -58.18 39.38
C LEU A 44 1.73 -58.79 40.46
N GLU A 45 2.23 -57.94 41.36
CA GLU A 45 3.04 -58.36 42.50
C GLU A 45 2.14 -58.84 43.65
N PHE A 46 2.49 -59.98 44.25
CA PHE A 46 1.81 -60.47 45.45
C PHE A 46 2.79 -61.15 46.41
N ASN A 47 2.43 -61.14 47.69
CA ASN A 47 3.19 -61.82 48.74
C ASN A 47 2.42 -63.06 49.19
N LEU A 48 3.03 -64.24 49.05
CA LEU A 48 2.46 -65.51 49.43
C LEU A 48 3.12 -66.02 50.71
N PRO A 49 2.45 -65.88 51.88
CA PRO A 49 2.86 -66.59 53.08
C PRO A 49 2.43 -68.06 52.95
N ALA A 50 3.39 -68.96 52.84
CA ALA A 50 3.14 -70.39 52.71
C ALA A 50 3.96 -71.17 53.74
N VAL A 51 3.36 -72.24 54.26
CA VAL A 51 4.02 -73.19 55.15
C VAL A 51 4.01 -74.55 54.46
N PHE A 52 5.20 -75.07 54.19
CA PHE A 52 5.38 -76.37 53.56
C PHE A 52 5.85 -77.37 54.61
N THR A 53 5.12 -78.47 54.75
CA THR A 53 5.52 -79.58 55.60
C THR A 53 6.17 -80.64 54.72
N ILE A 54 7.44 -80.94 55.00
CA ILE A 54 8.24 -81.86 54.17
C ILE A 54 8.68 -83.01 55.06
N GLY A 55 8.49 -84.22 54.54
CA GLY A 55 8.91 -85.44 55.19
C GLY A 55 9.10 -86.55 54.16
N PRO A 56 9.84 -87.61 54.51
CA PRO A 56 10.02 -88.74 53.63
C PRO A 56 8.73 -89.53 53.48
N LYS A 57 8.56 -90.16 52.32
CA LYS A 57 7.49 -91.16 52.09
C LYS A 57 7.81 -92.45 52.85
N ASP A 58 6.79 -93.19 53.25
CA ASP A 58 6.92 -94.49 53.97
C ASP A 58 7.31 -95.65 53.01
N ASP A 59 8.28 -95.39 52.13
CA ASP A 59 8.88 -96.40 51.26
C ASP A 59 10.32 -96.67 51.72
N ALA A 60 10.73 -97.94 51.67
CA ALA A 60 12.05 -98.36 52.14
C ALA A 60 13.19 -97.63 51.39
N LYS A 61 13.01 -97.36 50.09
CA LYS A 61 14.00 -96.63 49.28
C LYS A 61 14.02 -95.14 49.60
N SER A 62 12.86 -94.52 49.79
CA SER A 62 12.76 -93.10 50.17
C SER A 62 13.34 -92.83 51.56
N LEU A 63 13.12 -93.75 52.51
CA LEU A 63 13.72 -93.67 53.85
C LEU A 63 15.24 -93.84 53.80
N GLU A 64 15.75 -94.75 52.96
CA GLU A 64 17.20 -94.93 52.77
C GLU A 64 17.87 -93.66 52.22
N LYS A 65 17.25 -93.04 51.21
CA LYS A 65 17.72 -91.77 50.63
C LYS A 65 17.70 -90.63 51.64
N TYR A 66 16.59 -90.50 52.38
CA TYR A 66 16.45 -89.48 53.43
C TYR A 66 17.50 -89.67 54.53
N GLY A 67 17.73 -90.91 54.97
CA GLY A 67 18.77 -91.27 55.92
C GLY A 67 20.19 -90.96 55.39
N LYS A 68 20.47 -91.20 54.10
CA LYS A 68 21.75 -90.83 53.47
C LYS A 68 21.96 -89.32 53.41
N LEU A 69 20.93 -88.56 53.07
CA LEU A 69 20.97 -87.10 52.99
C LEU A 69 21.22 -86.44 54.36
N LEU A 70 20.63 -87.00 55.42
CA LEU A 70 20.84 -86.54 56.80
C LEU A 70 22.17 -87.03 57.41
N SER A 71 22.60 -88.26 57.11
CA SER A 71 23.82 -88.85 57.70
C SER A 71 25.12 -88.33 57.06
N ALA A 72 25.08 -87.90 55.79
CA ALA A 72 26.28 -87.49 55.05
C ALA A 72 26.89 -86.14 55.50
N LYS A 73 26.25 -85.37 56.38
CA LYS A 73 26.65 -83.97 56.65
C LYS A 73 26.54 -83.57 58.12
N ASP A 74 27.43 -84.09 58.94
CA ASP A 74 27.80 -83.46 60.21
C ASP A 74 28.55 -82.14 59.90
N LYS A 75 27.86 -80.99 60.00
CA LYS A 75 28.33 -79.65 60.43
C LYS A 75 27.63 -78.43 59.79
N ASN A 76 26.64 -78.59 58.90
CA ASN A 76 25.85 -77.44 58.43
C ASN A 76 24.39 -77.86 58.12
N SER A 77 23.61 -78.08 59.18
CA SER A 77 22.17 -78.42 59.11
C SER A 77 21.35 -77.42 58.31
N ASP A 78 21.83 -76.18 58.19
CA ASP A 78 21.13 -75.11 57.50
C ASP A 78 21.22 -75.23 55.98
N HIS A 79 22.26 -75.87 55.43
CA HIS A 79 22.45 -75.93 53.98
C HIS A 79 21.38 -76.77 53.26
N VAL A 80 20.94 -77.87 53.87
CA VAL A 80 19.83 -78.68 53.34
C VAL A 80 18.52 -77.90 53.44
N LYS A 81 18.31 -77.20 54.55
CA LYS A 81 17.13 -76.36 54.75
C LYS A 81 17.07 -75.22 53.75
N ASP A 82 18.19 -74.55 53.50
CA ASP A 82 18.33 -73.48 52.51
C ASP A 82 18.18 -73.99 51.08
N LEU A 83 18.66 -75.20 50.80
CA LEU A 83 18.51 -75.81 49.48
C LEU A 83 17.04 -76.15 49.20
N VAL A 84 16.39 -76.84 50.13
CA VAL A 84 14.97 -77.19 50.02
C VAL A 84 14.12 -75.91 49.95
N ARG A 85 14.44 -74.90 50.77
CA ARG A 85 13.82 -73.57 50.71
C ARG A 85 14.00 -72.92 49.34
N GLY A 86 15.22 -72.91 48.80
CA GLY A 86 15.52 -72.32 47.49
C GLY A 86 14.78 -72.99 46.33
N ILE A 87 14.65 -74.33 46.37
CA ILE A 87 13.87 -75.08 45.38
C ILE A 87 12.39 -74.70 45.47
N ILE A 88 11.83 -74.65 46.69
CA ILE A 88 10.42 -74.28 46.90
C ILE A 88 10.16 -72.84 46.44
N GLU A 89 11.03 -71.89 46.78
CA GLU A 89 10.90 -70.49 46.36
C GLU A 89 10.97 -70.36 44.83
N GLY A 90 11.93 -71.05 44.20
CA GLY A 90 12.12 -71.06 42.75
C GLY A 90 10.91 -71.62 42.01
N GLU A 91 10.51 -72.86 42.31
CA GLU A 91 9.42 -73.53 41.62
C GLU A 91 8.06 -72.86 41.87
N THR A 92 7.81 -72.41 43.10
CA THR A 92 6.56 -71.69 43.40
C THR A 92 6.49 -70.37 42.64
N ARG A 93 7.62 -69.68 42.42
CA ARG A 93 7.67 -68.44 41.61
C ARG A 93 7.42 -68.71 40.13
N VAL A 94 7.94 -69.81 39.59
CA VAL A 94 7.69 -70.20 38.19
C VAL A 94 6.21 -70.49 37.95
N ILE A 95 5.57 -71.23 38.86
CA ILE A 95 4.12 -71.50 38.76
C ILE A 95 3.30 -70.22 38.94
N ALA A 96 3.68 -69.37 39.90
CA ALA A 96 3.02 -68.07 40.09
C ALA A 96 3.10 -67.19 38.83
N ALA A 97 4.26 -67.15 38.17
CA ALA A 97 4.46 -66.37 36.94
C ALA A 97 3.69 -66.94 35.73
N ALA A 98 3.31 -68.21 35.76
CA ALA A 98 2.58 -68.87 34.68
C ALA A 98 1.05 -68.77 34.82
N MET A 99 0.54 -68.35 35.97
CA MET A 99 -0.90 -68.27 36.26
C MET A 99 -1.36 -66.81 36.42
N THR A 100 -2.64 -66.56 36.15
CA THR A 100 -3.27 -65.26 36.43
C THR A 100 -3.62 -65.14 37.92
N MET A 101 -3.85 -63.92 38.39
CA MET A 101 -4.20 -63.70 39.80
C MET A 101 -5.54 -64.36 40.16
N GLU A 102 -6.50 -64.34 39.23
CA GLU A 102 -7.80 -64.96 39.36
C GLU A 102 -7.69 -66.47 39.49
N GLU A 103 -6.86 -67.13 38.68
CA GLU A 103 -6.64 -68.57 38.76
C GLU A 103 -6.01 -68.98 40.09
N ILE A 104 -5.02 -68.22 40.57
CA ILE A 104 -4.37 -68.47 41.87
C ILE A 104 -5.38 -68.32 43.02
N PHE A 105 -6.28 -67.35 42.93
CA PHE A 105 -7.24 -67.03 43.99
C PHE A 105 -8.49 -67.93 43.98
N GLN A 106 -9.08 -68.18 42.82
CA GLN A 106 -10.30 -68.98 42.65
C GLN A 106 -10.01 -70.48 42.74
N GLU A 107 -8.91 -70.94 42.14
CA GLU A 107 -8.50 -72.34 42.11
C GLU A 107 -7.30 -72.62 43.02
N ARG A 108 -7.37 -72.16 44.28
CA ARG A 108 -6.31 -72.38 45.28
C ARG A 108 -5.86 -73.85 45.39
N ARG A 109 -6.78 -74.80 45.21
CA ARG A 109 -6.46 -76.24 45.19
C ARG A 109 -5.61 -76.64 43.99
N GLY A 110 -5.94 -76.15 42.79
CA GLY A 110 -5.17 -76.40 41.58
C GLY A 110 -3.76 -75.81 41.64
N PHE A 111 -3.62 -74.60 42.19
CA PHE A 111 -2.31 -73.99 42.44
C PHE A 111 -1.48 -74.83 43.42
N LYS A 112 -2.07 -75.25 44.55
CA LYS A 112 -1.39 -76.09 45.55
C LYS A 112 -0.89 -77.40 44.94
N ASP A 113 -1.71 -78.10 44.17
CA ASP A 113 -1.35 -79.40 43.62
C ASP A 113 -0.25 -79.30 42.55
N LYS A 114 -0.27 -78.25 41.72
CA LYS A 114 0.79 -77.96 40.74
C LYS A 114 2.13 -77.67 41.43
N VAL A 115 2.12 -76.81 42.46
CA VAL A 115 3.33 -76.47 43.22
C VAL A 115 3.91 -77.72 43.88
N ILE A 116 3.08 -78.55 44.54
CA ILE A 116 3.54 -79.79 45.17
C ILE A 116 4.14 -80.75 44.15
N LYS A 117 3.50 -80.92 42.99
CA LYS A 117 3.97 -81.84 41.95
C LYS A 117 5.34 -81.44 41.38
N ASN A 118 5.54 -80.15 41.09
CA ASN A 118 6.80 -79.66 40.55
C ASN A 118 7.92 -79.68 41.57
N VAL A 119 7.66 -79.22 42.80
CA VAL A 119 8.63 -79.29 43.90
C VAL A 119 9.04 -80.75 44.17
N GLN A 120 8.08 -81.68 44.13
CA GLN A 120 8.37 -83.11 44.31
C GLN A 120 9.24 -83.69 43.18
N ALA A 121 9.01 -83.26 41.94
CA ALA A 121 9.79 -83.72 40.78
C ALA A 121 11.23 -83.19 40.84
N GLU A 122 11.41 -81.91 41.19
CA GLU A 122 12.74 -81.29 41.25
C GLU A 122 13.58 -81.88 42.40
N LEU A 123 12.95 -82.12 43.56
CA LEU A 123 13.61 -82.79 44.69
C LEU A 123 14.02 -84.24 44.37
N GLU A 124 13.31 -84.92 43.46
CA GLU A 124 13.64 -86.28 43.02
C GLU A 124 14.72 -86.30 41.92
N GLN A 125 14.76 -85.28 41.05
CA GLN A 125 15.73 -85.16 39.97
C GLN A 125 17.14 -84.84 40.48
N GLN A 126 17.24 -84.08 41.58
CA GLN A 126 18.51 -83.66 42.17
C GLN A 126 19.38 -84.81 42.70
N ASP A 127 18.82 -86.02 42.87
CA ASP A 127 19.52 -87.24 43.28
C ASP A 127 20.61 -87.70 42.28
N THR A 128 20.65 -87.16 41.05
CA THR A 128 21.52 -87.69 39.97
C THR A 128 22.78 -86.86 39.66
N GLN A 129 22.89 -85.60 40.09
CA GLN A 129 23.91 -84.67 39.58
C GLN A 129 24.58 -83.76 40.64
N GLY A 130 24.82 -84.27 41.85
CA GLY A 130 25.34 -83.46 42.97
C GLY A 130 26.74 -82.84 42.81
N SER A 131 27.51 -83.11 41.74
CA SER A 131 28.91 -82.68 41.62
C SER A 131 29.17 -81.54 40.62
N GLU A 132 28.50 -81.50 39.47
CA GLU A 132 28.77 -80.48 38.42
C GLU A 132 27.92 -79.21 38.54
N TYR A 133 26.75 -79.28 39.19
CA TYR A 133 25.81 -78.16 39.33
C TYR A 133 26.43 -76.94 40.03
N PHE A 134 27.28 -77.15 41.04
CA PHE A 134 27.96 -76.08 41.78
C PHE A 134 29.11 -75.41 41.02
N ALA A 135 29.73 -76.13 40.06
CA ALA A 135 30.72 -75.55 39.17
C ALA A 135 30.03 -74.69 38.10
N TYR A 136 28.92 -75.18 37.56
CA TYR A 136 28.08 -74.46 36.61
C TYR A 136 27.49 -73.17 37.21
N MET A 137 26.95 -73.23 38.44
CA MET A 137 26.38 -72.06 39.11
C MET A 137 27.44 -70.98 39.41
N ARG A 138 28.65 -71.36 39.84
CA ARG A 138 29.75 -70.39 40.04
C ARG A 138 30.20 -69.75 38.73
N LYS A 139 30.23 -70.50 37.64
CA LYS A 139 30.58 -69.97 36.31
C LYS A 139 29.51 -69.00 35.80
N LYS A 140 28.22 -69.36 35.97
CA LYS A 140 27.08 -68.53 35.57
C LYS A 140 26.98 -67.22 36.36
N THR A 141 27.34 -67.20 37.65
CA THR A 141 27.35 -65.95 38.44
C THR A 141 28.49 -65.02 38.04
N HIS A 142 29.68 -65.56 37.75
CA HIS A 142 30.80 -64.76 37.23
C HIS A 142 30.54 -64.22 35.82
N GLU A 143 30.02 -65.05 34.91
CA GLU A 143 29.63 -64.62 33.56
C GLU A 143 28.47 -63.62 33.60
N GLY A 144 27.54 -63.78 34.53
CA GLY A 144 26.46 -62.83 34.78
C GLY A 144 26.97 -61.44 35.20
N ALA A 145 27.94 -61.38 36.11
CA ALA A 145 28.55 -60.11 36.53
C ALA A 145 29.30 -59.41 35.38
N ILE A 146 30.02 -60.18 34.56
CA ILE A 146 30.75 -59.65 33.40
C ILE A 146 29.78 -59.15 32.33
N ASN A 147 28.70 -59.89 32.06
CA ASN A 147 27.69 -59.47 31.10
C ASN A 147 26.90 -58.26 31.61
N GLN A 148 26.60 -58.19 32.90
CA GLN A 148 25.96 -57.02 33.50
C GLN A 148 26.83 -55.77 33.32
N ALA A 149 28.13 -55.84 33.62
CA ALA A 149 29.05 -54.73 33.40
C ALA A 149 29.13 -54.30 31.92
N LYS A 150 29.07 -55.26 30.97
CA LYS A 150 29.01 -54.95 29.54
C LYS A 150 27.70 -54.27 29.13
N VAL A 151 26.57 -54.70 29.71
CA VAL A 151 25.25 -54.09 29.48
C VAL A 151 25.25 -52.66 30.01
N ASP A 152 25.78 -52.43 31.22
CA ASP A 152 25.83 -51.10 31.83
C ASP A 152 26.69 -50.12 31.00
N VAL A 153 27.83 -50.58 30.46
CA VAL A 153 28.67 -49.77 29.56
C VAL A 153 27.98 -49.50 28.22
N ALA A 154 27.29 -50.48 27.65
CA ALA A 154 26.54 -50.31 26.42
C ALA A 154 25.36 -49.33 26.60
N GLU A 155 24.67 -49.43 27.74
CA GLU A 155 23.57 -48.53 28.10
C GLU A 155 24.07 -47.09 28.32
N ALA A 156 25.21 -46.92 28.99
CA ALA A 156 25.82 -45.60 29.16
C ALA A 156 26.21 -44.95 27.83
N LYS A 157 26.79 -45.72 26.91
CA LYS A 157 27.10 -45.24 25.54
C LYS A 157 25.84 -44.89 24.76
N TYR A 158 24.83 -45.75 24.80
CA TYR A 158 23.56 -45.50 24.13
C TYR A 158 22.89 -44.21 24.65
N LYS A 159 22.86 -44.01 25.98
CA LYS A 159 22.37 -42.78 26.60
C LYS A 159 23.16 -41.56 26.14
N ALA A 160 24.49 -41.63 26.10
CA ALA A 160 25.32 -40.53 25.61
C ALA A 160 25.02 -40.19 24.15
N ASP A 161 24.91 -41.20 23.27
CA ASP A 161 24.60 -41.00 21.85
C ASP A 161 23.19 -40.44 21.65
N THR A 162 22.19 -40.90 22.42
CA THR A 162 20.83 -40.34 22.35
C THR A 162 20.81 -38.86 22.73
N VAL A 163 21.55 -38.46 23.77
CA VAL A 163 21.64 -37.05 24.19
C VAL A 163 22.34 -36.20 23.13
N LEU A 164 23.40 -36.71 22.49
CA LEU A 164 24.05 -36.02 21.37
C LEU A 164 23.08 -35.81 20.21
N ILE A 165 22.36 -36.85 19.79
CA ILE A 165 21.38 -36.77 18.70
C ILE A 165 20.24 -35.80 19.06
N GLU A 166 19.77 -35.80 20.31
CA GLU A 166 18.76 -34.85 20.76
C GLU A 166 19.26 -33.40 20.73
N ASN A 167 20.50 -33.17 21.14
CA ASN A 167 21.11 -31.85 21.08
C ASN A 167 21.30 -31.37 19.64
N GLU A 168 21.79 -32.24 18.75
CA GLU A 168 21.89 -31.93 17.32
C GLU A 168 20.52 -31.63 16.71
N ARG A 169 19.49 -32.41 17.05
CA ARG A 169 18.11 -32.13 16.63
C ARG A 169 17.63 -30.78 17.13
N LYS A 170 17.84 -30.45 18.41
CA LYS A 170 17.48 -29.15 18.99
C LYS A 170 18.20 -27.99 18.28
N ILE A 171 19.49 -28.15 17.99
CA ILE A 171 20.26 -27.15 17.23
C ILE A 171 19.67 -26.99 15.82
N SER A 172 19.35 -28.08 15.13
CA SER A 172 18.78 -28.03 13.77
C SER A 172 17.38 -27.37 13.75
N ILE A 173 16.55 -27.64 14.75
CA ILE A 173 15.23 -27.01 14.92
C ILE A 173 15.41 -25.52 15.18
N ALA A 174 16.28 -25.13 16.12
CA ALA A 174 16.54 -23.73 16.42
C ALA A 174 17.09 -22.97 15.21
N GLN A 175 17.97 -23.58 14.41
CA GLN A 175 18.48 -23.00 13.16
C GLN A 175 17.38 -22.86 12.10
N ALA A 176 16.51 -23.86 11.95
CA ALA A 176 15.38 -23.81 11.04
C ALA A 176 14.37 -22.72 11.45
N GLU A 177 14.06 -22.60 12.74
CA GLU A 177 13.21 -21.54 13.30
C GLU A 177 13.81 -20.16 13.11
N MET A 178 15.11 -19.99 13.37
CA MET A 178 15.83 -18.74 13.14
C MET A 178 15.77 -18.33 11.65
N THR A 179 16.01 -19.28 10.74
CA THR A 179 15.95 -19.05 9.30
C THR A 179 14.53 -18.73 8.81
N LEU A 180 13.52 -19.39 9.37
CA LEU A 180 12.12 -19.11 9.05
C LEU A 180 11.74 -17.71 9.55
N SER A 181 12.18 -17.34 10.75
CA SER A 181 11.94 -16.02 11.34
C SER A 181 12.60 -14.90 10.54
N THR A 182 13.86 -15.05 10.13
CA THR A 182 14.54 -14.05 9.28
C THR A 182 13.84 -13.89 7.94
N LYS A 183 13.53 -15.00 7.26
CA LYS A 183 12.76 -14.97 6.00
C LYS A 183 11.40 -14.31 6.16
N LYS A 184 10.69 -14.59 7.25
CA LYS A 184 9.40 -13.95 7.54
C LYS A 184 9.55 -12.44 7.73
N SER A 185 10.57 -12.00 8.47
CA SER A 185 10.89 -10.58 8.64
C SER A 185 11.25 -9.92 7.31
N GLU A 186 12.03 -10.59 6.45
CA GLU A 186 12.37 -10.12 5.10
C GLU A 186 11.12 -9.96 4.22
N TYR A 187 10.21 -10.94 4.21
CA TYR A 187 8.94 -10.83 3.48
C TYR A 187 8.07 -9.70 4.02
N ASP A 188 7.97 -9.55 5.35
CA ASP A 188 7.20 -8.47 5.95
C ASP A 188 7.80 -7.09 5.60
N GLN A 189 9.13 -6.97 5.55
CA GLN A 189 9.81 -5.77 5.09
C GLN A 189 9.55 -5.50 3.60
N GLN A 190 9.64 -6.52 2.74
CA GLN A 190 9.36 -6.39 1.31
C GLN A 190 7.91 -5.96 1.06
N VAL A 191 6.94 -6.56 1.75
CA VAL A 191 5.52 -6.18 1.64
C VAL A 191 5.32 -4.72 2.08
N LYS A 192 5.96 -4.28 3.17
CA LYS A 192 5.91 -2.89 3.62
C LYS A 192 6.54 -1.93 2.61
N ILE A 193 7.70 -2.26 2.06
CA ILE A 193 8.37 -1.45 1.03
C ILE A 193 7.47 -1.34 -0.21
N ALA A 194 6.97 -2.47 -0.72
CA ALA A 194 6.09 -2.48 -1.88
C ALA A 194 4.79 -1.69 -1.64
N ALA A 195 4.23 -1.74 -0.43
CA ALA A 195 3.06 -0.94 -0.06
C ALA A 195 3.38 0.56 -0.02
N ILE A 196 4.51 0.95 0.57
CA ILE A 196 4.96 2.35 0.62
C ILE A 196 5.25 2.87 -0.79
N GLU A 197 5.95 2.10 -1.62
CA GLU A 197 6.24 2.47 -3.01
C GLU A 197 4.96 2.64 -3.82
N SER A 198 3.99 1.73 -3.65
CA SER A 198 2.67 1.83 -4.30
C SER A 198 1.90 3.08 -3.84
N GLU A 199 1.93 3.38 -2.54
CA GLU A 199 1.28 4.58 -1.99
C GLU A 199 1.99 5.87 -2.45
N GLN A 200 3.33 5.90 -2.47
CA GLN A 200 4.11 7.02 -2.97
C GLN A 200 3.88 7.24 -4.46
N ALA A 201 3.87 6.18 -5.27
CA ALA A 201 3.55 6.25 -6.69
C ALA A 201 2.13 6.79 -6.92
N ALA A 202 1.15 6.35 -6.12
CA ALA A 202 -0.22 6.87 -6.19
C ALA A 202 -0.28 8.36 -5.81
N LYS A 203 0.41 8.78 -4.74
CA LYS A 203 0.49 10.19 -4.31
C LYS A 203 1.18 11.07 -5.35
N MET A 204 2.29 10.61 -5.93
CA MET A 204 3.00 11.33 -7.00
C MET A 204 2.12 11.50 -8.23
N ARG A 205 1.43 10.43 -8.64
CA ARG A 205 0.49 10.48 -9.77
C ARG A 205 -0.71 11.40 -9.51
N GLN A 206 -1.21 11.43 -8.28
CA GLN A 206 -2.26 12.37 -7.88
C GLN A 206 -1.75 13.83 -7.90
N ALA A 207 -0.54 14.08 -7.38
CA ALA A 207 0.06 15.41 -7.39
C ALA A 207 0.35 15.90 -8.81
N GLU A 208 0.82 15.02 -9.70
CA GLU A 208 1.04 15.33 -11.11
C GLU A 208 -0.29 15.64 -11.83
N LEU A 209 -1.32 14.81 -11.61
CA LEU A 209 -2.66 15.07 -12.16
C LEU A 209 -3.26 16.38 -11.63
N GLN A 210 -3.05 16.71 -10.35
CA GLN A 210 -3.50 17.97 -9.77
C GLN A 210 -2.80 19.17 -10.43
N LYS A 211 -1.48 19.10 -10.62
CA LYS A 211 -0.74 20.14 -11.35
C LYS A 211 -1.25 20.29 -12.78
N GLU A 212 -1.48 19.19 -13.50
CA GLU A 212 -2.01 19.25 -14.86
C GLU A 212 -3.42 19.89 -14.89
N VAL A 213 -4.29 19.52 -13.94
CA VAL A 213 -5.62 20.13 -13.81
C VAL A 213 -5.53 21.63 -13.49
N GLU A 214 -4.60 22.05 -12.64
CA GLU A 214 -4.36 23.45 -12.33
C GLU A 214 -3.82 24.22 -13.54
N GLU A 215 -2.84 23.69 -14.25
CA GLU A 215 -2.31 24.28 -15.50
C GLU A 215 -3.40 24.42 -16.57
N ARG A 216 -4.24 23.38 -16.75
CA ARG A 216 -5.40 23.43 -17.64
C ARG A 216 -6.40 24.50 -17.24
N ARG A 217 -6.67 24.65 -15.93
CA ARG A 217 -7.58 25.68 -15.40
C ARG A 217 -7.02 27.07 -15.66
N LEU A 218 -5.74 27.30 -15.34
CA LEU A 218 -5.05 28.57 -15.58
C LEU A 218 -5.04 28.90 -17.08
N LEU A 219 -4.71 27.94 -17.94
CA LEU A 219 -4.73 28.13 -19.39
C LEU A 219 -6.14 28.54 -19.87
N SER A 220 -7.16 27.78 -19.46
CA SER A 220 -8.55 28.08 -19.84
C SER A 220 -8.99 29.46 -19.35
N GLU A 221 -8.56 29.87 -18.15
CA GLU A 221 -8.85 31.18 -17.60
C GLU A 221 -8.13 32.29 -18.38
N THR A 222 -6.86 32.12 -18.71
CA THR A 222 -6.10 33.08 -19.53
C THR A 222 -6.67 33.20 -20.94
N GLU A 223 -7.09 32.09 -21.56
CA GLU A 223 -7.77 32.09 -22.85
C GLU A 223 -9.10 32.82 -22.77
N ARG A 224 -9.90 32.56 -21.72
CA ARG A 224 -11.17 33.25 -21.51
C ARG A 224 -10.97 34.76 -21.36
N LEU A 225 -10.00 35.18 -20.54
CA LEU A 225 -9.65 36.58 -20.36
C LEU A 225 -9.16 37.19 -21.68
N ARG A 226 -8.31 36.50 -22.43
CA ARG A 226 -7.84 36.95 -23.74
C ARG A 226 -8.98 37.14 -24.72
N VAL A 227 -9.93 36.20 -24.79
CA VAL A 227 -11.13 36.31 -25.63
C VAL A 227 -11.98 37.51 -25.19
N GLN A 228 -12.18 37.72 -23.89
CA GLN A 228 -12.90 38.89 -23.37
C GLN A 228 -12.21 40.20 -23.72
N HIS A 229 -10.89 40.28 -23.57
CA HIS A 229 -10.11 41.47 -23.91
C HIS A 229 -10.16 41.77 -25.41
N VAL A 230 -10.02 40.74 -26.27
CA VAL A 230 -10.15 40.90 -27.72
C VAL A 230 -11.56 41.30 -28.12
N ALA A 231 -12.59 40.66 -27.55
CA ALA A 231 -13.99 41.01 -27.81
C ALA A 231 -14.31 42.45 -27.37
N LYS A 232 -13.81 42.88 -26.20
CA LYS A 232 -13.97 44.26 -25.72
C LYS A 232 -13.25 45.26 -26.62
N ALA A 233 -11.98 44.98 -26.97
CA ALA A 233 -11.19 45.86 -27.83
C ALA A 233 -11.78 45.97 -29.24
N THR A 234 -12.29 44.87 -29.81
CA THR A 234 -12.97 44.88 -31.12
C THR A 234 -14.28 45.65 -31.07
N ALA A 235 -15.10 45.46 -30.03
CA ALA A 235 -16.34 46.23 -29.84
C ALA A 235 -16.08 47.73 -29.66
N GLU A 236 -15.07 48.12 -28.86
CA GLU A 236 -14.66 49.51 -28.69
C GLU A 236 -14.12 50.12 -30.00
N PHE A 237 -13.32 49.36 -30.76
CA PHE A 237 -12.81 49.78 -32.06
C PHE A 237 -13.93 49.94 -33.09
N GLU A 238 -14.87 49.01 -33.17
CA GLU A 238 -16.03 49.10 -34.06
C GLU A 238 -16.94 50.26 -33.68
N ALA A 239 -17.18 50.49 -32.38
CA ALA A 239 -17.93 51.65 -31.90
C ALA A 239 -17.23 52.97 -32.26
N ALA A 240 -15.91 53.06 -32.05
CA ALA A 240 -15.13 54.25 -32.43
C ALA A 240 -15.14 54.48 -33.95
N LYS A 241 -15.01 53.41 -34.74
CA LYS A 241 -15.10 53.46 -36.20
C LYS A 241 -16.49 53.89 -36.67
N ALA A 242 -17.56 53.38 -36.05
CA ALA A 242 -18.93 53.80 -36.33
C ALA A 242 -19.16 55.27 -36.00
N ILE A 243 -18.65 55.76 -34.87
CA ILE A 243 -18.72 57.18 -34.49
C ILE A 243 -17.94 58.06 -35.47
N ALA A 244 -16.72 57.64 -35.85
CA ALA A 244 -15.91 58.37 -36.82
C ALA A 244 -16.58 58.43 -38.21
N ASN A 245 -17.11 57.30 -38.67
CA ASN A 245 -17.85 57.23 -39.93
C ASN A 245 -19.13 58.07 -39.89
N ALA A 246 -19.87 58.05 -38.78
CA ALA A 246 -21.05 58.88 -38.59
C ALA A 246 -20.70 60.37 -38.67
N LYS A 247 -19.61 60.80 -38.02
CA LYS A 247 -19.12 62.19 -38.08
C LYS A 247 -18.67 62.60 -39.49
N LEU A 248 -17.97 61.71 -40.21
CA LEU A 248 -17.58 61.96 -41.60
C LEU A 248 -18.82 62.06 -42.50
N TYR A 249 -19.81 61.20 -42.30
CA TYR A 249 -21.05 61.22 -43.06
C TYR A 249 -21.87 62.48 -42.81
N THR A 250 -22.00 62.93 -41.56
CA THR A 250 -22.68 64.20 -41.25
C THR A 250 -21.96 65.38 -41.88
N ALA A 251 -20.63 65.46 -41.76
CA ALA A 251 -19.84 66.53 -42.36
C ALA A 251 -19.91 66.51 -43.90
N GLN A 252 -19.91 65.33 -44.53
CA GLN A 252 -20.12 65.19 -45.98
C GLN A 252 -21.50 65.68 -46.39
N LYS A 253 -22.56 65.29 -45.67
CA LYS A 253 -23.92 65.72 -45.97
C LYS A 253 -24.13 67.22 -45.76
N GLU A 254 -23.48 67.81 -44.75
CA GLU A 254 -23.46 69.26 -44.54
C GLU A 254 -22.73 69.98 -45.69
N ALA A 255 -21.55 69.49 -46.09
CA ALA A 255 -20.79 70.05 -47.20
C ALA A 255 -21.52 69.92 -48.55
N GLU A 256 -22.15 68.77 -48.82
CA GLU A 256 -23.03 68.56 -49.99
C GLU A 256 -24.23 69.51 -49.96
N ALA A 257 -24.86 69.71 -48.81
CA ALA A 257 -25.98 70.63 -48.66
C ALA A 257 -25.56 72.09 -48.90
N GLU A 258 -24.39 72.51 -48.43
CA GLU A 258 -23.84 73.84 -48.72
C GLU A 258 -23.49 74.02 -50.20
N LEU A 259 -22.87 73.01 -50.82
CA LEU A 259 -22.55 73.03 -52.24
C LEU A 259 -23.82 73.11 -53.08
N TYR A 260 -24.86 72.34 -52.72
CA TYR A 260 -26.16 72.38 -53.38
C TYR A 260 -26.84 73.75 -53.23
N LYS A 261 -26.81 74.36 -52.03
CA LYS A 261 -27.30 75.74 -51.83
C LYS A 261 -26.56 76.72 -52.74
N LYS A 262 -25.23 76.70 -52.74
CA LYS A 262 -24.42 77.59 -53.60
C LYS A 262 -24.66 77.34 -55.10
N GLN A 263 -24.84 76.09 -55.52
CA GLN A 263 -25.19 75.77 -56.90
C GLN A 263 -26.58 76.30 -57.26
N LYS A 264 -27.58 76.14 -56.40
CA LYS A 264 -28.93 76.68 -56.64
C LYS A 264 -28.98 78.20 -56.60
N ASP A 265 -28.22 78.83 -55.72
CA ASP A 265 -28.06 80.28 -55.70
C ASP A 265 -27.38 80.76 -56.99
N ALA A 266 -26.32 80.08 -57.45
CA ALA A 266 -25.64 80.40 -58.71
C ALA A 266 -26.54 80.17 -59.94
N GLU A 267 -27.29 79.07 -60.01
CA GLU A 267 -28.29 78.82 -61.04
C GLU A 267 -29.39 79.88 -61.03
N GLY A 268 -29.87 80.29 -59.85
CA GLY A 268 -30.84 81.37 -59.69
C GLY A 268 -30.32 82.71 -60.20
N VAL A 269 -29.07 83.03 -59.90
CA VAL A 269 -28.39 84.23 -60.41
C VAL A 269 -28.20 84.16 -61.93
N LEU A 270 -27.76 83.02 -62.47
CA LEU A 270 -27.65 82.83 -63.92
C LEU A 270 -29.02 82.93 -64.62
N ALA A 271 -30.08 82.36 -64.03
CA ALA A 271 -31.43 82.46 -64.56
C ALA A 271 -31.93 83.92 -64.54
N LEU A 272 -31.63 84.69 -63.47
CA LEU A 272 -31.94 86.12 -63.43
C LEU A 272 -31.18 86.90 -64.50
N TYR A 273 -29.88 86.65 -64.67
CA TYR A 273 -29.09 87.30 -65.71
C TYR A 273 -29.53 86.91 -67.13
N ASN A 274 -29.88 85.65 -67.37
CA ASN A 274 -30.43 85.20 -68.65
C ASN A 274 -31.81 85.81 -68.91
N ALA A 275 -32.69 85.86 -67.92
CA ALA A 275 -33.99 86.52 -68.03
C ALA A 275 -33.86 88.03 -68.27
N GLN A 276 -32.88 88.69 -67.65
CA GLN A 276 -32.53 90.09 -67.94
C GLN A 276 -32.00 90.25 -69.37
N ALA A 277 -31.12 89.35 -69.83
CA ALA A 277 -30.56 89.39 -71.17
C ALA A 277 -31.64 89.16 -72.24
N GLU A 278 -32.57 88.23 -72.02
CA GLU A 278 -33.74 88.01 -72.88
C GLU A 278 -34.71 89.19 -72.83
N GLY A 279 -34.97 89.77 -71.65
CA GLY A 279 -35.77 90.98 -71.50
C GLY A 279 -35.20 92.15 -72.29
N ILE A 280 -33.88 92.38 -72.17
CA ILE A 280 -33.17 93.40 -72.95
C ILE A 280 -33.19 93.06 -74.44
N LYS A 281 -33.03 91.80 -74.84
CA LYS A 281 -33.09 91.36 -76.24
C LYS A 281 -34.48 91.60 -76.84
N ASN A 282 -35.55 91.31 -76.11
CA ASN A 282 -36.92 91.56 -76.53
C ASN A 282 -37.22 93.07 -76.62
N LEU A 283 -36.75 93.87 -75.66
CA LEU A 283 -36.78 95.33 -75.76
C LEU A 283 -36.01 95.83 -76.99
N MET A 284 -34.81 95.31 -77.22
CA MET A 284 -33.97 95.66 -78.38
C MET A 284 -34.64 95.29 -79.71
N GLN A 285 -35.36 94.17 -79.77
CA GLN A 285 -36.19 93.80 -80.93
C GLN A 285 -37.40 94.72 -81.09
N ALA A 286 -38.08 95.09 -80.01
CA ALA A 286 -39.22 96.00 -80.04
C ALA A 286 -38.84 97.43 -80.51
N PHE A 287 -37.63 97.89 -80.19
CA PHE A 287 -37.09 99.17 -80.66
C PHE A 287 -36.46 99.11 -82.06
N GLY A 288 -36.70 98.06 -82.84
CA GLY A 288 -36.28 98.00 -84.25
C GLY A 288 -34.76 97.98 -84.47
N GLY A 289 -33.98 97.57 -83.44
CA GLY A 289 -32.52 97.52 -83.52
C GLY A 289 -31.80 98.83 -83.21
N ASP A 290 -32.50 99.89 -82.81
CA ASP A 290 -31.84 101.14 -82.40
C ASP A 290 -31.21 100.99 -81.00
N ARG A 291 -29.90 100.74 -81.00
CA ARG A 291 -29.10 100.49 -79.80
C ARG A 291 -29.11 101.68 -78.84
N GLN A 292 -29.24 102.91 -79.34
CA GLN A 292 -29.19 104.12 -78.51
C GLN A 292 -30.47 104.29 -77.69
N ALA A 293 -31.64 104.10 -78.30
CA ALA A 293 -32.92 104.21 -77.61
C ALA A 293 -33.12 103.11 -76.55
N ALA A 294 -32.75 101.86 -76.88
CA ALA A 294 -32.83 100.75 -75.94
C ALA A 294 -31.88 100.93 -74.72
N LEU A 295 -30.66 101.44 -74.94
CA LEU A 295 -29.73 101.77 -73.86
C LEU A 295 -30.27 102.90 -72.98
N GLN A 296 -30.81 103.96 -73.59
CA GLN A 296 -31.34 105.09 -72.85
C GLN A 296 -32.56 104.69 -72.00
N TYR A 297 -33.45 103.84 -72.52
CA TYR A 297 -34.56 103.28 -71.75
C TYR A 297 -34.09 102.44 -70.56
N VAL A 298 -33.16 101.50 -70.76
CA VAL A 298 -32.60 100.67 -69.67
C VAL A 298 -31.88 101.54 -68.62
N MET A 299 -31.20 102.61 -69.03
CA MET A 299 -30.54 103.56 -68.12
C MET A 299 -31.54 104.37 -67.28
N ILE A 300 -32.70 104.74 -67.84
CA ILE A 300 -33.78 105.39 -67.10
C ILE A 300 -34.43 104.39 -66.13
N GLU A 301 -34.79 103.19 -66.58
CA GLU A 301 -35.48 102.18 -65.78
C GLU A 301 -34.63 101.68 -64.60
N ARG A 302 -33.34 101.39 -64.84
CA ARG A 302 -32.39 101.05 -63.76
C ARG A 302 -32.00 102.24 -62.89
N GLY A 303 -32.52 103.44 -63.16
CA GLY A 303 -32.26 104.64 -62.38
C GLY A 303 -30.80 105.12 -62.42
N VAL A 304 -30.06 104.77 -63.48
CA VAL A 304 -28.63 105.07 -63.61
C VAL A 304 -28.40 106.59 -63.57
N TYR A 305 -29.32 107.39 -64.11
CA TYR A 305 -29.25 108.86 -64.01
C TYR A 305 -29.37 109.37 -62.56
N GLN A 306 -30.21 108.74 -61.73
CA GLN A 306 -30.30 109.10 -60.31
C GLN A 306 -29.04 108.67 -59.54
N GLN A 307 -28.51 107.47 -59.83
CA GLN A 307 -27.27 107.01 -59.21
C GLN A 307 -26.06 107.86 -59.63
N LEU A 308 -25.92 108.17 -60.92
CA LEU A 308 -24.85 109.01 -61.45
C LEU A 308 -24.96 110.45 -60.92
N ALA A 309 -26.17 111.02 -60.82
CA ALA A 309 -26.36 112.32 -60.19
C ALA A 309 -26.00 112.30 -58.70
N LYS A 310 -26.29 111.21 -57.98
CA LYS A 310 -25.95 111.05 -56.56
C LYS A 310 -24.45 110.88 -56.34
N GLU A 311 -23.78 110.06 -57.15
CA GLU A 311 -22.32 109.89 -57.11
C GLU A 311 -21.59 111.15 -57.55
N ASN A 312 -22.05 111.85 -58.60
CA ASN A 312 -21.51 113.15 -59.01
C ASN A 312 -21.75 114.22 -57.94
N ALA A 313 -22.92 114.24 -57.29
CA ALA A 313 -23.17 115.14 -56.16
C ALA A 313 -22.21 114.83 -55.00
N GLN A 314 -21.95 113.56 -54.68
CA GLN A 314 -20.93 113.15 -53.71
C GLN A 314 -19.51 113.56 -54.14
N ALA A 315 -19.16 113.44 -55.43
CA ALA A 315 -17.86 113.84 -55.95
C ALA A 315 -17.65 115.38 -55.93
N ILE A 316 -18.70 116.17 -56.19
CA ILE A 316 -18.66 117.64 -56.12
C ILE A 316 -18.65 118.13 -54.67
N GLN A 317 -19.26 117.40 -53.72
CA GLN A 317 -19.25 117.74 -52.29
C GLN A 317 -17.84 117.75 -51.66
N GLY A 318 -16.83 117.19 -52.34
CA GLY A 318 -15.43 117.13 -51.88
C GLY A 318 -14.47 118.15 -52.51
N LEU A 319 -14.87 118.95 -53.50
CA LEU A 319 -14.00 119.94 -54.17
C LEU A 319 -14.20 121.36 -53.60
N ASN A 320 -13.20 121.87 -52.88
CA ASN A 320 -13.20 123.20 -52.26
C ASN A 320 -12.16 124.13 -52.95
N PRO A 321 -12.51 124.87 -54.04
CA PRO A 321 -11.56 125.76 -54.70
C PRO A 321 -11.40 127.10 -53.95
N LYS A 322 -10.19 127.35 -53.44
CA LYS A 322 -9.78 128.61 -52.80
C LYS A 322 -9.41 129.64 -53.88
N ILE A 323 -10.34 130.55 -54.21
CA ILE A 323 -10.09 131.66 -55.14
C ILE A 323 -9.35 132.77 -54.35
N THR A 324 -8.08 133.01 -54.71
CA THR A 324 -7.28 134.15 -54.23
C THR A 324 -7.19 135.17 -55.35
N VAL A 325 -7.79 136.34 -55.16
CA VAL A 325 -7.73 137.47 -56.09
C VAL A 325 -6.52 138.33 -55.74
N TRP A 326 -5.51 138.37 -56.60
CA TRP A 326 -4.46 139.39 -56.60
C TRP A 326 -4.70 140.30 -57.80
N ASN A 327 -5.02 141.57 -57.54
CA ASN A 327 -5.06 142.61 -58.55
C ASN A 327 -3.87 143.56 -58.29
N THR A 328 -2.81 143.39 -59.08
CA THR A 328 -1.62 144.23 -59.07
C THR A 328 -1.89 145.43 -59.96
N GLY A 329 -1.85 146.64 -59.39
CA GLY A 329 -2.02 147.88 -60.14
C GLY A 329 -0.80 148.19 -61.02
N ASP A 330 -1.06 148.69 -62.22
CA ASP A 330 -0.11 149.40 -63.09
C ASP A 330 -0.74 150.76 -63.47
N PRO A 331 -0.01 151.89 -63.41
CA PRO A 331 -0.59 153.22 -63.40
C PRO A 331 -0.55 153.87 -64.78
N ASN A 332 -1.71 154.07 -65.38
CA ASN A 332 -2.04 155.31 -66.10
C ASN A 332 -3.52 155.33 -66.45
N GLY A 333 -4.24 156.22 -65.76
CA GLY A 333 -5.69 156.26 -65.76
C GLY A 333 -6.31 156.78 -67.06
N ASN A 334 -7.31 156.07 -67.55
CA ASN A 334 -8.65 156.63 -67.68
C ASN A 334 -9.69 155.49 -67.66
N VAL A 335 -10.73 155.68 -66.86
CA VAL A 335 -11.68 154.65 -66.39
C VAL A 335 -12.92 154.66 -67.29
N ASN A 336 -13.48 153.49 -67.65
CA ASN A 336 -14.92 153.21 -67.70
C ASN A 336 -15.26 151.73 -67.98
N ASN A 337 -16.26 151.24 -67.24
CA ASN A 337 -16.78 149.87 -67.04
C ASN A 337 -17.40 149.20 -68.29
N ALA A 338 -17.07 147.93 -68.60
CA ALA A 338 -17.99 146.95 -69.29
C ALA A 338 -17.43 145.56 -69.69
N ASN A 339 -16.16 145.18 -69.48
CA ASN A 339 -15.61 143.93 -70.09
C ASN A 339 -15.73 142.57 -69.36
N PRO A 340 -16.43 142.36 -68.22
CA PRO A 340 -16.63 141.00 -67.67
C PRO A 340 -17.59 140.11 -68.48
N ILE A 341 -18.42 140.66 -69.37
CA ILE A 341 -19.43 139.91 -70.13
C ILE A 341 -18.90 139.44 -71.50
N ALA A 342 -17.90 140.13 -72.07
CA ALA A 342 -17.35 139.81 -73.38
C ALA A 342 -16.56 138.48 -73.42
N ASN A 343 -15.93 138.08 -72.30
CA ASN A 343 -15.11 136.87 -72.23
C ASN A 343 -15.90 135.57 -71.96
N ILE A 344 -17.20 135.65 -71.66
CA ILE A 344 -18.08 134.46 -71.55
C ILE A 344 -18.72 134.12 -72.90
N PHE A 345 -18.90 135.11 -73.78
CA PHE A 345 -19.56 134.91 -75.07
C PHE A 345 -18.62 134.39 -76.18
N GLN A 346 -17.30 134.42 -75.98
CA GLN A 346 -16.29 133.97 -76.96
C GLN A 346 -15.71 132.55 -76.69
N SER A 347 -16.17 131.83 -75.67
CA SER A 347 -15.73 130.46 -75.37
C SER A 347 -16.71 129.37 -75.84
N LEU A 348 -17.73 129.73 -76.62
CA LEU A 348 -18.63 128.80 -77.31
C LEU A 348 -18.26 128.70 -78.80
N PRO A 349 -17.77 127.54 -79.28
CA PRO A 349 -17.58 127.28 -80.71
C PRO A 349 -18.93 127.06 -81.42
N PRO A 350 -19.18 127.66 -82.60
CA PRO A 350 -20.48 127.64 -83.29
C PRO A 350 -20.70 126.35 -84.10
N LEU A 351 -21.88 125.74 -83.98
CA LEU A 351 -22.35 124.66 -84.85
C LEU A 351 -23.83 124.87 -85.22
N PHE A 352 -24.10 124.79 -86.53
CA PHE A 352 -25.35 124.91 -87.29
C PHE A 352 -25.71 126.31 -87.84
N ASP A 353 -25.14 126.60 -89.01
CA ASP A 353 -25.83 127.31 -90.10
C ASP A 353 -25.88 126.37 -91.32
N LYS A 354 -26.99 125.63 -91.42
CA LYS A 354 -27.92 125.64 -92.56
C LYS A 354 -29.23 124.97 -92.19
#